data_AF-A0A518AIU5-F1
#
_entry.id   AF-A0A518AIU5-F1
#
_cell.length_a   1.000
_cell.length_b   1.000
_cell.length_c   1.000
_cell.angle_alpha   90.00
_cell.angle_beta   90.00
_cell.angle_gamma   90.00
#
_symmetry.space_group_name_H-M   'P 1'
#
loop_
_entity.id
_entity.type
_entity.pdbx_description
1 polymer ?
#
loop_
_entity_poly.entity_id
_entity_poly.type
_entity_poly.pdbx_seq_one_letter_code
_entity_poly.pdbx_strand_id
1 'polypeptide(L)'
;MSRTYPALLLTAIALLVAPFASADEPNEYFDEATVLSPGVNSVYDSLGDTTLDPPIDTILTAAGTSGSYEFFDDDGSYYGNGRASALFEVPILNNSINFTVSGYPDETFEGQHSEYGDYEAYVSIYDINNELIDSVYYSGTLVPGAVDTYAETNANWAGATYNIELENILEPRDVDFWTFTGLPTGAQFVARTSASGEVEGDTIIGWFDETGTELDYNDDDPTFETYYSRLTGEVPANGEVTIVVTGWPDYYFTGYHADDTEYVLDIWLSGDFNLDGSVDLADYTVWRDHLGDETDDALDNLGDGEPGVTIDDYAIWKANFGASIAFPEELSQASVPEPTSLALLLLAAVGLVTTCRHR
;
A
#
# COMPACT_ATOMS: atom_id res chain seq x y z
N MET A 1 -37.99 16.70 -16.31
CA MET A 1 -36.93 17.71 -16.13
C MET A 1 -35.64 16.94 -15.97
N SER A 2 -34.94 16.74 -17.08
CA SER A 2 -33.62 16.11 -17.13
C SER A 2 -32.60 17.14 -16.63
N ARG A 3 -31.87 16.82 -15.56
CA ARG A 3 -30.70 17.58 -15.15
C ARG A 3 -29.50 16.93 -15.81
N THR A 4 -29.04 17.54 -16.89
CA THR A 4 -27.72 17.31 -17.46
C THR A 4 -26.69 17.82 -16.46
N TYR A 5 -25.88 16.93 -15.89
CA TYR A 5 -24.65 17.29 -15.18
C TYR A 5 -23.70 17.93 -16.20
N PRO A 6 -23.04 19.07 -15.88
CA PRO A 6 -21.98 19.56 -16.73
C PRO A 6 -20.83 18.55 -16.64
N ALA A 7 -20.34 18.10 -17.79
CA ALA A 7 -19.11 17.34 -17.87
C ALA A 7 -18.01 18.14 -17.16
N LEU A 8 -17.48 17.62 -16.06
CA LEU A 8 -16.22 18.08 -15.52
C LEU A 8 -15.19 17.95 -16.64
N LEU A 9 -14.59 19.08 -16.97
CA LEU A 9 -13.45 19.13 -17.87
C LEU A 9 -12.30 18.50 -17.08
N LEU A 10 -12.11 17.19 -17.24
CA LEU A 10 -10.86 16.54 -16.84
C LEU A 10 -9.77 17.22 -17.65
N THR A 11 -9.03 18.12 -17.01
CA THR A 11 -7.81 18.67 -17.60
C THR A 11 -6.81 17.53 -17.56
N ALA A 12 -6.82 16.69 -18.61
CA ALA A 12 -5.74 15.76 -18.86
C ALA A 12 -4.49 16.61 -19.10
N ILE A 13 -3.76 16.87 -18.02
CA ILE A 13 -2.39 17.33 -18.11
C ILE A 13 -1.65 16.14 -18.72
N ALA A 14 -1.37 16.23 -20.02
CA ALA A 14 -0.35 15.40 -20.64
C ALA A 14 0.99 15.86 -20.06
N LEU A 15 1.25 15.45 -18.81
CA LEU A 15 2.57 15.51 -18.21
C LEU A 15 3.44 14.60 -19.04
N LEU A 16 4.62 15.06 -19.41
CA LEU A 16 5.65 14.21 -19.97
C LEU A 16 6.01 13.22 -18.84
N VAL A 17 5.38 12.05 -18.85
CA VAL A 17 5.51 11.05 -17.77
C VAL A 17 6.97 10.60 -17.74
N ALA A 18 7.76 11.17 -16.83
CA ALA A 18 8.87 10.43 -16.26
C ALA A 18 8.28 9.10 -15.79
N PRO A 19 8.88 7.93 -16.12
CA PRO A 19 8.33 6.67 -15.67
C PRO A 19 8.21 6.77 -14.15
N PHE A 20 6.98 6.63 -13.62
CA PHE A 20 6.78 6.44 -12.20
C PHE A 20 7.76 5.36 -11.74
N ALA A 21 8.42 5.58 -10.61
CA ALA A 21 9.14 4.48 -9.99
C ALA A 21 8.07 3.45 -9.57
N SER A 22 8.18 2.24 -10.07
CA SER A 22 7.45 1.06 -9.56
C SER A 22 8.43 0.25 -8.72
N ALA A 23 7.95 -0.41 -7.66
CA ALA A 23 8.76 -1.34 -6.89
C ALA A 23 9.00 -2.63 -7.69
N ASP A 24 10.05 -3.36 -7.30
CA ASP A 24 10.10 -4.81 -7.52
C ASP A 24 9.54 -5.43 -6.23
N GLU A 25 8.44 -6.15 -6.33
CA GLU A 25 7.90 -6.94 -5.21
C GLU A 25 8.85 -8.08 -4.78
N PRO A 26 8.84 -8.53 -3.51
CA PRO A 26 7.96 -8.13 -2.39
C PRO A 26 8.38 -6.82 -1.70
N ASN A 27 7.42 -6.04 -1.20
CA ASN A 27 7.64 -4.85 -0.37
C ASN A 27 6.70 -4.80 0.89
N GLU A 28 6.16 -5.94 1.31
CA GLU A 28 5.01 -6.06 2.23
C GLU A 28 5.37 -6.01 3.72
N TYR A 29 6.64 -5.90 4.03
CA TYR A 29 7.14 -5.74 5.38
C TYR A 29 7.99 -4.49 5.49
N PHE A 30 7.97 -3.85 6.67
CA PHE A 30 8.78 -2.67 6.95
C PHE A 30 10.28 -2.86 6.63
N ASP A 31 10.85 -4.02 6.97
CA ASP A 31 12.27 -4.34 6.72
C ASP A 31 12.57 -4.58 5.22
N GLU A 32 11.54 -4.73 4.40
CA GLU A 32 11.58 -5.00 2.95
C GLU A 32 11.11 -3.79 2.13
N ALA A 33 10.80 -2.66 2.79
CA ALA A 33 10.32 -1.45 2.16
C ALA A 33 11.15 -1.04 0.94
N THR A 34 10.48 -0.70 -0.16
CA THR A 34 11.14 -0.20 -1.36
C THR A 34 11.77 1.15 -1.08
N VAL A 35 13.10 1.18 -1.01
CA VAL A 35 13.88 2.41 -0.76
C VAL A 35 14.09 3.17 -2.06
N LEU A 36 13.42 4.31 -2.18
CA LEU A 36 13.45 5.15 -3.37
C LEU A 36 14.72 5.99 -3.44
N SER A 37 15.20 6.23 -4.65
CA SER A 37 16.33 7.15 -4.86
C SER A 37 15.93 8.59 -4.51
N PRO A 38 16.87 9.42 -4.01
CA PRO A 38 16.59 10.82 -3.72
C PRO A 38 15.98 11.56 -4.91
N GLY A 39 14.92 12.33 -4.64
CA GLY A 39 14.20 13.10 -5.66
C GLY A 39 13.09 12.32 -6.37
N VAL A 40 12.85 11.06 -6.04
CA VAL A 40 11.57 10.41 -6.38
C VAL A 40 10.55 10.83 -5.33
N ASN A 41 9.41 11.35 -5.77
CA ASN A 41 8.35 11.85 -4.89
C ASN A 41 6.95 11.32 -5.26
N SER A 42 6.88 10.41 -6.23
CA SER A 42 5.66 9.80 -6.72
C SER A 42 5.96 8.37 -7.17
N VAL A 43 5.14 7.43 -6.73
CA VAL A 43 5.21 6.01 -7.07
C VAL A 43 3.84 5.49 -7.48
N TYR A 44 3.82 4.42 -8.24
CA TYR A 44 2.62 3.74 -8.69
C TYR A 44 2.71 2.28 -8.27
N ASP A 45 1.63 1.75 -7.71
CA ASP A 45 1.48 0.31 -7.49
C ASP A 45 0.02 -0.17 -7.52
N SER A 46 -0.20 -1.46 -7.28
CA SER A 46 -1.53 -2.05 -7.14
C SER A 46 -1.62 -2.90 -5.89
N LEU A 47 -2.71 -2.77 -5.12
CA LEU A 47 -3.03 -3.60 -3.96
C LEU A 47 -3.63 -4.98 -4.34
N GLY A 48 -3.36 -5.43 -5.56
CA GLY A 48 -4.03 -6.53 -6.25
C GLY A 48 -3.13 -7.67 -6.72
N ASP A 49 -1.80 -7.55 -6.57
CA ASP A 49 -0.85 -8.56 -7.03
C ASP A 49 -0.77 -9.76 -6.08
N THR A 50 -1.83 -10.57 -6.12
CA THR A 50 -1.93 -11.87 -5.44
C THR A 50 -0.93 -12.92 -5.96
N THR A 51 -0.06 -12.62 -6.92
CA THR A 51 0.83 -13.61 -7.52
C THR A 51 2.09 -13.89 -6.72
N LEU A 52 2.37 -13.12 -5.66
CA LEU A 52 3.66 -13.14 -4.97
C LEU A 52 3.63 -13.58 -3.52
N ASP A 53 2.55 -13.37 -2.77
CA ASP A 53 2.51 -13.86 -1.39
C ASP A 53 1.99 -15.30 -1.36
N PRO A 54 2.83 -16.31 -1.07
CA PRO A 54 2.35 -17.66 -1.04
C PRO A 54 1.32 -17.80 0.10
N PRO A 55 0.22 -18.52 -0.14
CA PRO A 55 -0.75 -18.83 0.90
C PRO A 55 -0.05 -19.36 2.15
N ILE A 56 -0.61 -19.01 3.32
CA ILE A 56 -0.14 -19.50 4.61
C ILE A 56 0.19 -20.99 4.52
N ASP A 57 1.30 -21.41 5.10
CA ASP A 57 1.71 -22.81 5.19
C ASP A 57 1.32 -23.39 6.55
N THR A 58 0.14 -24.01 6.59
CA THR A 58 -0.43 -24.51 7.85
C THR A 58 0.08 -25.91 8.12
N ILE A 59 0.49 -26.17 9.35
CA ILE A 59 0.76 -27.52 9.86
C ILE A 59 -0.30 -27.92 10.88
N LEU A 60 -0.63 -29.21 10.90
CA LEU A 60 -1.73 -29.72 11.70
C LEU A 60 -1.30 -30.92 12.54
N THR A 61 -1.74 -30.96 13.81
CA THR A 61 -1.58 -32.13 14.66
C THR A 61 -2.85 -32.48 15.43
N ALA A 62 -2.98 -33.74 15.80
CA ALA A 62 -4.02 -34.24 16.69
C ALA A 62 -3.46 -35.28 17.66
N ALA A 63 -4.06 -35.33 18.86
CA ALA A 63 -3.71 -36.32 19.86
C ALA A 63 -4.27 -37.69 19.47
N GLY A 64 -3.40 -38.70 19.44
CA GLY A 64 -3.82 -40.08 19.21
C GLY A 64 -4.02 -40.87 20.50
N THR A 65 -4.05 -42.20 20.39
CA THR A 65 -4.50 -43.10 21.47
C THR A 65 -3.63 -43.07 22.73
N SER A 66 -2.36 -42.67 22.63
CA SER A 66 -1.48 -42.52 23.79
C SER A 66 -1.54 -41.14 24.47
N GLY A 67 -2.27 -40.18 23.90
CA GLY A 67 -2.40 -38.81 24.41
C GLY A 67 -1.23 -37.89 24.05
N SER A 68 -0.23 -38.35 23.29
CA SER A 68 0.73 -37.48 22.59
C SER A 68 0.20 -37.13 21.19
N TYR A 69 0.74 -36.05 20.61
CA TYR A 69 0.59 -35.72 19.19
C TYR A 69 1.09 -36.91 18.35
N GLU A 70 0.17 -37.65 17.72
CA GLU A 70 0.46 -38.88 16.97
C GLU A 70 0.24 -38.70 15.46
N PHE A 71 -0.43 -37.62 15.08
CA PHE A 71 -0.76 -37.29 13.71
C PHE A 71 -0.11 -35.95 13.37
N PHE A 72 0.51 -35.87 12.19
CA PHE A 72 1.16 -34.67 11.66
C PHE A 72 0.97 -34.66 10.16
N ASP A 73 0.64 -33.50 9.63
CA ASP A 73 0.54 -33.22 8.20
C ASP A 73 0.90 -31.75 7.97
N ASP A 74 1.48 -31.45 6.81
CA ASP A 74 1.92 -30.13 6.37
C ASP A 74 1.33 -29.70 5.00
N ASP A 75 0.80 -30.61 4.17
CA ASP A 75 0.30 -30.25 2.83
C ASP A 75 -0.83 -31.12 2.25
N GLY A 76 -1.50 -31.93 3.07
CA GLY A 76 -2.40 -33.00 2.64
C GLY A 76 -3.84 -32.61 2.28
N SER A 77 -4.25 -31.35 2.43
CA SER A 77 -5.64 -30.92 2.17
C SER A 77 -5.96 -30.80 0.68
N TYR A 78 -7.14 -31.29 0.29
CA TYR A 78 -7.67 -31.12 -1.07
C TYR A 78 -8.10 -29.67 -1.37
N TYR A 79 -8.45 -28.91 -0.34
CA TYR A 79 -8.82 -27.50 -0.43
C TYR A 79 -7.60 -26.57 -0.45
N GLY A 80 -6.42 -27.10 -0.09
CA GLY A 80 -5.15 -26.41 -0.13
C GLY A 80 -4.58 -26.28 -1.54
N ASN A 81 -4.12 -25.09 -1.85
CA ASN A 81 -3.16 -24.74 -2.91
C ASN A 81 -1.79 -25.48 -2.84
N GLY A 82 -1.70 -26.60 -2.11
CA GLY A 82 -0.47 -27.35 -1.84
C GLY A 82 0.28 -26.99 -0.56
N ARG A 83 -0.35 -26.19 0.34
CA ARG A 83 0.22 -25.76 1.64
C ARG A 83 -0.77 -25.84 2.82
N ALA A 84 -1.94 -26.43 2.60
CA ALA A 84 -2.94 -26.59 3.66
C ALA A 84 -2.92 -28.02 4.15
N SER A 85 -2.93 -28.20 5.47
CA SER A 85 -2.87 -29.51 6.08
C SER A 85 -4.21 -30.23 6.19
N ALA A 86 -4.18 -31.55 6.18
CA ALA A 86 -5.32 -32.39 6.50
C ALA A 86 -4.92 -33.65 7.28
N LEU A 87 -5.80 -34.07 8.21
CA LEU A 87 -5.67 -35.34 8.90
C LEU A 87 -6.91 -36.18 8.65
N PHE A 88 -6.71 -37.48 8.38
CA PHE A 88 -7.80 -38.41 8.10
C PHE A 88 -7.82 -39.55 9.11
N GLU A 89 -9.02 -40.04 9.41
CA GLU A 89 -9.28 -41.19 10.28
C GLU A 89 -8.71 -41.06 11.70
N VAL A 90 -8.66 -39.84 12.24
CA VAL A 90 -8.18 -39.59 13.61
C VAL A 90 -9.16 -40.20 14.62
N PRO A 91 -8.75 -41.08 15.54
CA PRO A 91 -9.65 -41.71 16.50
C PRO A 91 -10.22 -40.71 17.52
N ILE A 92 -11.54 -40.73 17.74
CA ILE A 92 -12.15 -39.94 18.82
C ILE A 92 -11.96 -40.65 20.16
N LEU A 93 -11.31 -39.95 21.10
CA LEU A 93 -11.04 -40.44 22.45
C LEU A 93 -11.89 -39.67 23.45
N ASN A 94 -12.50 -40.39 24.41
CA ASN A 94 -13.37 -39.80 25.42
C ASN A 94 -14.48 -38.91 24.84
N ASN A 95 -14.97 -39.26 23.65
CA ASN A 95 -15.98 -38.51 22.92
C ASN A 95 -15.56 -37.07 22.55
N SER A 96 -14.24 -36.82 22.46
CA SER A 96 -13.67 -35.51 22.16
C SER A 96 -12.88 -35.53 20.86
N ILE A 97 -13.05 -34.48 20.05
CA ILE A 97 -12.04 -34.07 19.08
C ILE A 97 -11.05 -33.14 19.78
N ASN A 98 -9.78 -33.20 19.38
CA ASN A 98 -8.75 -32.26 19.82
C ASN A 98 -7.67 -32.18 18.72
N PHE A 99 -7.45 -30.98 18.20
CA PHE A 99 -6.43 -30.72 17.20
C PHE A 99 -5.82 -29.35 17.41
N THR A 100 -4.61 -29.18 16.88
CA THR A 100 -3.81 -27.97 16.97
C THR A 100 -3.31 -27.59 15.59
N VAL A 101 -3.45 -26.31 15.24
CA VAL A 101 -2.99 -25.68 14.00
C VAL A 101 -1.85 -24.72 14.34
N SER A 102 -0.79 -24.73 13.53
CA SER A 102 0.30 -23.75 13.58
C SER A 102 0.82 -23.49 12.17
N GLY A 103 1.89 -22.69 12.04
CA GLY A 103 2.56 -22.43 10.78
C GLY A 103 3.82 -23.28 10.57
N TYR A 104 4.20 -23.55 9.34
CA TYR A 104 5.51 -24.10 9.01
C TYR A 104 6.64 -23.10 9.35
N PRO A 105 7.80 -23.53 9.86
CA PRO A 105 8.21 -24.89 10.20
C PRO A 105 8.06 -25.23 11.70
N ASP A 106 6.98 -24.84 12.38
CA ASP A 106 6.79 -25.11 13.81
C ASP A 106 6.41 -26.57 14.13
N GLU A 107 7.24 -27.54 13.73
CA GLU A 107 7.01 -28.97 13.95
C GLU A 107 6.82 -29.33 15.45
N THR A 108 7.20 -28.43 16.36
CA THR A 108 7.04 -28.59 17.81
C THR A 108 5.74 -28.04 18.36
N PHE A 109 4.99 -27.24 17.59
CA PHE A 109 3.81 -26.50 18.03
C PHE A 109 4.11 -25.64 19.27
N GLU A 110 5.28 -24.99 19.30
CA GLU A 110 5.73 -24.08 20.38
C GLU A 110 5.80 -22.61 19.92
N GLY A 111 5.28 -22.29 18.73
CA GLY A 111 5.28 -20.97 18.11
C GLY A 111 6.54 -20.67 17.28
N GLN A 112 7.21 -21.67 16.73
CA GLN A 112 8.44 -21.49 15.90
C GLN A 112 8.13 -21.27 14.41
N HIS A 113 7.30 -20.29 14.08
CA HIS A 113 6.99 -19.92 12.69
C HIS A 113 6.75 -18.42 12.54
N SER A 114 6.89 -17.95 11.29
CA SER A 114 6.55 -16.59 10.86
C SER A 114 5.27 -16.52 10.03
N GLU A 115 4.61 -17.66 9.79
CA GLU A 115 3.35 -17.70 9.05
C GLU A 115 2.29 -16.80 9.69
N TYR A 116 1.60 -16.04 8.83
CA TYR A 116 0.46 -15.19 9.15
C TYR A 116 -0.69 -15.64 8.24
N GLY A 117 -1.94 -15.58 8.67
CA GLY A 117 -3.12 -15.72 7.79
C GLY A 117 -4.31 -16.50 8.28
N ASP A 118 -5.41 -16.23 7.58
CA ASP A 118 -6.70 -16.83 7.85
C ASP A 118 -6.77 -18.25 7.30
N TYR A 119 -7.44 -19.10 8.05
CA TYR A 119 -7.75 -20.45 7.64
C TYR A 119 -9.11 -20.89 8.18
N GLU A 120 -9.75 -21.80 7.46
CA GLU A 120 -10.93 -22.52 7.90
C GLU A 120 -10.57 -23.97 8.17
N ALA A 121 -11.19 -24.57 9.18
CA ALA A 121 -11.04 -25.99 9.49
C ALA A 121 -12.38 -26.70 9.40
N TYR A 122 -12.49 -27.62 8.45
CA TYR A 122 -13.64 -28.47 8.23
C TYR A 122 -13.43 -29.82 8.91
N VAL A 123 -14.21 -30.11 9.95
CA VAL A 123 -14.12 -31.36 10.71
C VAL A 123 -15.32 -32.25 10.40
N SER A 124 -15.06 -33.41 9.80
CA SER A 124 -16.08 -34.41 9.46
C SER A 124 -15.97 -35.64 10.34
N ILE A 125 -17.04 -36.04 11.04
CA ILE A 125 -17.04 -37.12 12.02
C ILE A 125 -17.77 -38.34 11.44
N TYR A 126 -17.11 -39.51 11.46
CA TYR A 126 -17.60 -40.75 10.89
C TYR A 126 -17.77 -41.84 11.95
N ASP A 127 -18.84 -42.62 11.86
CA ASP A 127 -19.04 -43.79 12.71
C ASP A 127 -18.14 -44.98 12.29
N ILE A 128 -18.21 -46.09 13.04
CA ILE A 128 -17.44 -47.31 12.76
C ILE A 128 -17.76 -47.97 11.40
N ASN A 129 -18.88 -47.61 10.77
CA ASN A 129 -19.26 -48.08 9.45
C ASN A 129 -18.86 -47.09 8.34
N ASN A 130 -18.12 -46.04 8.69
CA ASN A 130 -17.70 -44.95 7.81
C ASN A 130 -18.87 -44.11 7.28
N GLU A 131 -19.95 -43.99 8.04
CA GLU A 131 -21.07 -43.08 7.76
C GLU A 131 -20.83 -41.75 8.47
N LEU A 132 -20.98 -40.63 7.75
CA LEU A 132 -20.89 -39.28 8.33
C LEU A 132 -22.02 -39.09 9.34
N ILE A 133 -21.66 -38.80 10.59
CA ILE A 133 -22.62 -38.62 11.70
C ILE A 133 -22.66 -37.19 12.23
N ASP A 134 -21.62 -36.39 11.98
CA ASP A 134 -21.57 -35.00 12.42
C ASP A 134 -20.53 -34.20 11.62
N SER A 135 -20.63 -32.87 11.67
CA SER A 135 -19.67 -31.95 11.05
C SER A 135 -19.53 -30.69 11.91
N VAL A 136 -18.29 -30.26 12.13
CA VAL A 136 -17.98 -29.04 12.87
C VAL A 136 -17.11 -28.15 12.00
N TYR A 137 -17.28 -26.84 12.15
CA TYR A 137 -16.55 -25.82 11.42
C TYR A 137 -15.88 -24.86 12.40
N TYR A 138 -14.63 -24.51 12.11
CA TYR A 138 -13.85 -23.50 12.83
C TYR A 138 -13.22 -22.54 11.81
N SER A 139 -12.98 -21.31 12.23
CA SER A 139 -12.10 -20.37 11.55
C SER A 139 -11.02 -19.88 12.53
N GLY A 140 -9.89 -19.47 12.00
CA GLY A 140 -8.77 -18.93 12.77
C GLY A 140 -7.91 -18.00 11.93
N THR A 141 -7.11 -17.19 12.61
CA THR A 141 -6.08 -16.31 12.02
C THR A 141 -4.78 -16.66 12.71
N LEU A 142 -3.86 -17.30 11.98
CA LEU A 142 -2.51 -17.51 12.47
C LEU A 142 -1.76 -16.19 12.42
N VAL A 143 -1.04 -15.87 13.50
CA VAL A 143 -0.06 -14.79 13.54
C VAL A 143 1.30 -15.37 13.89
N PRO A 144 2.44 -14.70 13.62
CA PRO A 144 3.75 -15.22 13.94
C PRO A 144 3.86 -15.73 15.39
N GLY A 145 4.20 -17.02 15.52
CA GLY A 145 4.32 -17.74 16.78
C GLY A 145 3.00 -18.15 17.47
N ALA A 146 1.86 -18.03 16.80
CA ALA A 146 0.57 -18.49 17.31
C ALA A 146 0.40 -20.02 17.17
N VAL A 147 -0.28 -20.62 18.14
CA VAL A 147 -0.61 -22.05 18.13
C VAL A 147 -2.05 -22.20 18.55
N ASP A 148 -2.93 -22.45 17.59
CA ASP A 148 -4.38 -22.50 17.79
C ASP A 148 -4.82 -23.93 18.12
N THR A 149 -5.48 -24.11 19.27
CA THR A 149 -5.93 -25.44 19.73
C THR A 149 -7.44 -25.46 19.89
N TYR A 150 -8.07 -26.43 19.23
CA TYR A 150 -9.51 -26.64 19.24
C TYR A 150 -9.86 -27.95 19.93
N ALA A 151 -10.92 -27.93 20.74
CA ALA A 151 -11.43 -29.13 21.38
C ALA A 151 -12.94 -29.04 21.58
N GLU A 152 -13.64 -30.11 21.23
CA GLU A 152 -15.08 -30.23 21.44
C GLU A 152 -15.45 -31.65 21.85
N THR A 153 -16.47 -31.78 22.69
CA THR A 153 -16.96 -33.07 23.19
C THR A 153 -18.42 -33.30 22.84
N ASN A 154 -18.76 -34.48 22.34
CA ASN A 154 -20.14 -34.86 22.08
C ASN A 154 -20.34 -36.37 22.30
N ALA A 155 -21.29 -36.73 23.16
CA ALA A 155 -21.56 -38.12 23.54
C ALA A 155 -21.90 -39.05 22.37
N ASN A 156 -22.35 -38.52 21.24
CA ASN A 156 -22.68 -39.30 20.04
C ASN A 156 -21.45 -39.75 19.25
N TRP A 157 -20.26 -39.23 19.55
CA TRP A 157 -19.02 -39.53 18.84
C TRP A 157 -18.24 -40.72 19.43
N ALA A 158 -18.87 -41.50 20.32
CA ALA A 158 -18.22 -42.62 20.98
C ALA A 158 -17.75 -43.69 19.98
N GLY A 159 -16.44 -43.88 19.86
CA GLY A 159 -15.83 -44.86 18.95
C GLY A 159 -15.84 -44.45 17.47
N ALA A 160 -16.12 -43.18 17.18
CA ALA A 160 -16.02 -42.58 15.86
C ALA A 160 -14.57 -42.21 15.51
N THR A 161 -14.36 -41.86 14.24
CA THR A 161 -13.16 -41.16 13.76
C THR A 161 -13.54 -39.78 13.23
N TYR A 162 -12.56 -38.90 13.04
CA TYR A 162 -12.78 -37.62 12.38
C TYR A 162 -11.69 -37.32 11.37
N ASN A 163 -12.07 -36.60 10.33
CA ASN A 163 -11.17 -35.99 9.37
C ASN A 163 -11.16 -34.48 9.62
N ILE A 164 -10.01 -33.85 9.43
CA ILE A 164 -9.81 -32.42 9.49
C ILE A 164 -9.21 -32.01 8.16
N GLU A 165 -9.82 -31.06 7.48
CA GLU A 165 -9.30 -30.48 6.25
C GLU A 165 -9.20 -28.97 6.46
N LEU A 166 -7.99 -28.41 6.35
CA LEU A 166 -7.79 -26.98 6.38
C LEU A 166 -7.96 -26.38 4.98
N GLU A 167 -8.59 -25.21 4.93
CA GLU A 167 -8.63 -24.34 3.77
C GLU A 167 -7.91 -23.05 4.17
N ASN A 168 -6.72 -22.85 3.65
CA ASN A 168 -5.98 -21.60 3.82
C ASN A 168 -6.73 -20.54 3.02
N ILE A 169 -7.26 -19.52 3.70
CA ILE A 169 -7.98 -18.46 3.01
C ILE A 169 -6.94 -17.63 2.27
N LEU A 170 -7.05 -17.65 0.95
CA LEU A 170 -6.35 -16.71 0.07
C LEU A 170 -7.02 -15.36 0.24
N GLU A 171 -6.50 -14.54 1.13
CA GLU A 171 -6.81 -13.11 1.14
C GLU A 171 -5.68 -12.37 0.41
N PRO A 172 -6.00 -11.37 -0.43
CA PRO A 172 -4.99 -10.58 -1.12
C PRO A 172 -4.13 -9.86 -0.08
N ARG A 173 -2.84 -10.22 -0.03
CA ARG A 173 -1.85 -9.65 0.88
C ARG A 173 -0.98 -8.66 0.17
N ASP A 174 -1.56 -7.51 -0.09
CA ASP A 174 -0.85 -6.51 -0.84
C ASP A 174 -0.81 -5.24 -0.01
N VAL A 175 0.24 -5.12 0.78
CA VAL A 175 0.53 -3.93 1.57
C VAL A 175 1.87 -3.43 1.09
N ASP A 176 1.99 -2.15 0.79
CA ASP A 176 3.21 -1.65 0.18
C ASP A 176 3.97 -0.70 1.09
N PHE A 177 5.19 -1.07 1.49
CA PHE A 177 6.07 -0.14 2.20
C PHE A 177 7.01 0.61 1.25
N TRP A 178 6.96 1.93 1.32
CA TRP A 178 7.78 2.86 0.52
C TRP A 178 8.63 3.75 1.41
N THR A 179 9.95 3.77 1.18
CA THR A 179 10.85 4.71 1.86
C THR A 179 11.34 5.80 0.91
N PHE A 180 10.82 7.01 1.08
CA PHE A 180 11.28 8.20 0.37
C PHE A 180 12.55 8.74 1.03
N THR A 181 13.58 9.00 0.23
CA THR A 181 14.90 9.43 0.76
C THR A 181 15.32 10.81 0.26
N GLY A 182 16.23 11.46 1.00
CA GLY A 182 16.79 12.75 0.61
C GLY A 182 15.83 13.93 0.77
N LEU A 183 14.81 13.78 1.61
CA LEU A 183 13.85 14.83 1.93
C LEU A 183 14.50 15.88 2.88
N PRO A 184 14.09 17.16 2.80
CA PRO A 184 14.62 18.21 3.66
C PRO A 184 14.20 18.00 5.13
N THR A 185 15.15 17.62 5.97
CA THR A 185 14.94 17.40 7.41
C THR A 185 14.20 18.55 8.10
N GLY A 186 13.18 18.22 8.89
CA GLY A 186 12.36 19.16 9.65
C GLY A 186 11.35 19.94 8.82
N ALA A 187 11.29 19.73 7.49
CA ALA A 187 10.20 20.23 6.68
C ALA A 187 8.94 19.40 6.94
N GLN A 188 7.78 20.03 6.80
CA GLN A 188 6.50 19.35 6.81
C GLN A 188 6.24 18.74 5.44
N PHE A 189 5.66 17.54 5.43
CA PHE A 189 5.29 16.82 4.21
C PHE A 189 3.81 16.47 4.22
N VAL A 190 3.27 16.23 3.02
CA VAL A 190 1.96 15.63 2.78
C VAL A 190 2.17 14.37 1.95
N ALA A 191 1.76 13.23 2.45
CA ALA A 191 1.64 11.98 1.71
C ALA A 191 0.17 11.80 1.30
N ARG A 192 -0.10 11.42 0.05
CA ARG A 192 -1.47 11.15 -0.42
C ARG A 192 -1.50 10.01 -1.42
N THR A 193 -2.55 9.20 -1.35
CA THR A 193 -2.91 8.28 -2.43
C THR A 193 -3.91 8.94 -3.38
N SER A 194 -3.94 8.48 -4.62
CA SER A 194 -4.94 8.88 -5.60
C SER A 194 -5.15 7.79 -6.64
N ALA A 195 -6.30 7.82 -7.33
CA ALA A 195 -6.61 6.85 -8.37
C ALA A 195 -5.58 6.88 -9.51
N SER A 196 -5.05 5.70 -9.86
CA SER A 196 -4.17 5.56 -11.03
C SER A 196 -4.82 4.79 -12.19
N GLY A 197 -5.94 4.09 -11.93
CA GLY A 197 -6.63 3.20 -12.87
C GLY A 197 -8.15 3.38 -12.94
N GLU A 198 -8.82 2.41 -13.57
CA GLU A 198 -10.30 2.37 -13.66
C GLU A 198 -10.95 1.72 -12.42
N VAL A 199 -10.18 0.99 -11.61
CA VAL A 199 -10.65 0.36 -10.37
C VAL A 199 -10.46 1.37 -9.24
N GLU A 200 -11.56 1.98 -8.82
CA GLU A 200 -11.61 2.76 -7.58
C GLU A 200 -11.64 1.78 -6.40
N GLY A 201 -10.85 2.03 -5.36
CA GLY A 201 -11.03 1.38 -4.06
C GLY A 201 -10.61 2.30 -2.93
N ASP A 202 -10.48 1.71 -1.74
CA ASP A 202 -10.45 2.43 -0.47
C ASP A 202 -9.10 2.22 0.21
N THR A 203 -8.17 3.16 0.05
CA THR A 203 -6.83 3.00 0.61
C THR A 203 -6.78 3.36 2.09
N ILE A 204 -5.78 2.85 2.80
CA ILE A 204 -5.32 3.33 4.10
C ILE A 204 -3.82 3.60 3.98
N ILE A 205 -3.34 4.70 4.54
CA ILE A 205 -1.90 4.99 4.66
C ILE A 205 -1.44 5.06 6.10
N GLY A 206 -0.24 4.56 6.35
CA GLY A 206 0.46 4.66 7.63
C GLY A 206 1.82 5.31 7.48
N TRP A 207 2.32 5.94 8.53
CA TRP A 207 3.66 6.50 8.62
C TRP A 207 4.45 5.81 9.74
N PHE A 208 5.64 5.32 9.43
CA PHE A 208 6.48 4.55 10.35
C PHE A 208 7.80 5.26 10.66
N ASP A 209 8.31 5.07 11.88
CA ASP A 209 9.65 5.53 12.27
C ASP A 209 10.76 4.57 11.82
N GLU A 210 12.02 4.96 12.05
CA GLU A 210 13.21 4.17 11.66
C GLU A 210 13.31 2.79 12.35
N THR A 211 12.44 2.50 13.32
CA THR A 211 12.39 1.22 14.06
C THR A 211 11.22 0.34 13.66
N GLY A 212 10.39 0.78 12.71
CA GLY A 212 9.16 0.09 12.33
C GLY A 212 8.00 0.32 13.31
N THR A 213 8.07 1.37 14.13
CA THR A 213 6.93 1.76 14.97
C THR A 213 6.03 2.73 14.20
N GLU A 214 4.74 2.44 14.11
CA GLU A 214 3.72 3.34 13.56
C GLU A 214 3.68 4.66 14.34
N LEU A 215 3.75 5.77 13.62
CA LEU A 215 3.69 7.13 14.14
C LEU A 215 2.29 7.73 14.01
N ASP A 216 1.66 7.51 12.86
CA ASP A 216 0.32 8.01 12.52
C ASP A 216 -0.26 7.23 11.33
N TYR A 217 -1.57 7.29 11.15
CA TYR A 217 -2.26 6.68 10.00
C TYR A 217 -3.51 7.45 9.62
N ASN A 218 -3.98 7.27 8.40
CA ASN A 218 -5.24 7.83 7.94
C ASN A 218 -5.88 6.97 6.84
N ASP A 219 -7.20 6.88 6.83
CA ASP A 219 -8.01 6.17 5.83
C ASP A 219 -8.59 7.12 4.78
N ASP A 220 -9.08 8.30 5.18
CA ASP A 220 -9.79 9.22 4.28
C ASP A 220 -9.05 10.53 4.00
N ASP A 221 -9.03 11.00 2.76
CA ASP A 221 -8.71 12.38 2.38
C ASP A 221 -9.99 13.21 2.45
N PRO A 222 -10.16 14.07 3.49
CA PRO A 222 -11.36 14.86 3.64
C PRO A 222 -11.46 16.01 2.60
N THR A 223 -10.40 16.25 1.81
CA THR A 223 -10.28 17.38 0.89
C THR A 223 -10.47 16.99 -0.58
N PHE A 224 -10.15 15.75 -0.97
CA PHE A 224 -10.10 15.32 -2.38
C PHE A 224 -11.09 14.20 -2.69
N GLU A 225 -10.78 12.98 -2.24
CA GLU A 225 -11.48 11.75 -2.58
C GLU A 225 -11.65 10.92 -1.30
N THR A 226 -12.90 10.65 -0.90
CA THR A 226 -13.22 9.98 0.38
C THR A 226 -12.92 8.47 0.38
N TYR A 227 -12.12 7.99 -0.56
CA TYR A 227 -11.66 6.60 -0.66
C TYR A 227 -10.14 6.53 -0.84
N TYR A 228 -9.46 7.68 -0.86
CA TYR A 228 -8.01 7.74 -0.87
C TYR A 228 -7.58 8.47 0.38
N SER A 229 -6.37 8.25 0.82
CA SER A 229 -5.91 8.69 2.13
C SER A 229 -4.90 9.82 1.99
N ARG A 230 -4.86 10.71 3.00
CA ARG A 230 -3.90 11.81 3.08
C ARG A 230 -3.34 11.97 4.49
N LEU A 231 -2.03 12.04 4.63
CA LEU A 231 -1.36 12.15 5.92
C LEU A 231 -0.34 13.27 5.87
N THR A 232 -0.17 13.97 6.98
CA THR A 232 0.82 15.04 7.11
C THR A 232 1.80 14.72 8.21
N GLY A 233 3.09 14.97 8.00
CA GLY A 233 4.12 14.73 8.99
C GLY A 233 5.28 15.72 8.90
N GLU A 234 6.32 15.47 9.70
CA GLU A 234 7.58 16.22 9.66
C GLU A 234 8.70 15.27 9.25
N VAL A 235 9.51 15.66 8.26
CA VAL A 235 10.62 14.86 7.73
C VAL A 235 11.64 14.61 8.86
N PRO A 236 11.92 13.34 9.22
CA PRO A 236 12.83 13.01 10.30
C PRO A 236 14.29 13.43 10.05
N ALA A 237 15.13 13.31 11.09
CA ALA A 237 16.52 13.76 11.08
C ALA A 237 17.42 13.02 10.09
N ASN A 238 17.05 11.80 9.69
CA ASN A 238 17.72 11.02 8.66
C ASN A 238 17.33 11.46 7.23
N GLY A 239 16.28 12.28 7.07
CA GLY A 239 15.79 12.70 5.75
C GLY A 239 15.02 11.60 5.02
N GLU A 240 14.50 10.60 5.75
CA GLU A 240 13.76 9.46 5.21
C GLU A 240 12.36 9.41 5.81
N VAL A 241 11.36 9.15 4.96
CA VAL A 241 9.96 8.98 5.37
C VAL A 241 9.48 7.64 4.81
N THR A 242 9.07 6.75 5.70
CA THR A 242 8.51 5.43 5.33
C THR A 242 6.99 5.47 5.42
N ILE A 243 6.32 5.35 4.28
CA ILE A 243 4.87 5.30 4.16
C ILE A 243 4.48 3.88 3.79
N VAL A 244 3.41 3.38 4.40
CA VAL A 244 2.75 2.15 3.99
C VAL A 244 1.42 2.46 3.33
N VAL A 245 1.05 1.71 2.30
CA VAL A 245 -0.27 1.77 1.65
C VAL A 245 -0.92 0.40 1.72
N THR A 246 -2.20 0.35 2.07
CA THR A 246 -3.01 -0.88 2.09
C THR A 246 -4.47 -0.57 1.75
N GLY A 247 -5.34 -1.57 1.69
CA GLY A 247 -6.78 -1.41 1.46
C GLY A 247 -7.61 -1.39 2.75
N TRP A 248 -8.89 -1.03 2.62
CA TRP A 248 -9.83 -1.04 3.73
C TRP A 248 -10.55 -2.40 3.87
N PRO A 249 -10.75 -2.93 5.09
CA PRO A 249 -10.26 -2.44 6.38
C PRO A 249 -8.99 -3.16 6.85
N ASP A 250 -7.81 -2.55 6.72
CA ASP A 250 -6.57 -3.04 7.33
C ASP A 250 -5.92 -2.03 8.29
N TYR A 251 -6.37 -2.03 9.55
CA TYR A 251 -5.85 -1.10 10.57
C TYR A 251 -4.47 -1.46 11.13
N TYR A 252 -3.92 -2.63 10.77
CA TYR A 252 -2.65 -3.10 11.30
C TYR A 252 -1.57 -3.25 10.22
N PHE A 253 -1.87 -2.86 8.97
CA PHE A 253 -0.95 -2.92 7.84
C PHE A 253 -0.36 -4.33 7.65
N THR A 254 -1.25 -5.31 7.64
CA THR A 254 -0.92 -6.73 7.50
C THR A 254 -1.32 -7.31 6.14
N GLY A 255 -1.84 -6.47 5.23
CA GLY A 255 -2.47 -6.88 3.98
C GLY A 255 -3.86 -7.50 4.19
N TYR A 256 -4.59 -7.14 5.26
CA TYR A 256 -5.93 -7.69 5.53
C TYR A 256 -7.01 -6.84 4.83
N HIS A 257 -7.12 -6.95 3.51
CA HIS A 257 -8.17 -6.26 2.74
C HIS A 257 -8.58 -7.06 1.51
N ALA A 258 -9.66 -6.61 0.86
CA ALA A 258 -10.18 -7.20 -0.36
C ALA A 258 -10.04 -6.28 -1.59
N ASP A 259 -9.42 -5.11 -1.41
CA ASP A 259 -9.21 -4.14 -2.49
C ASP A 259 -8.17 -4.65 -3.49
N ASP A 260 -8.41 -4.39 -4.78
CA ASP A 260 -7.58 -4.72 -5.95
C ASP A 260 -7.28 -3.42 -6.72
N THR A 261 -6.89 -2.39 -5.96
CA THR A 261 -6.88 -1.00 -6.43
C THR A 261 -5.49 -0.63 -6.92
N GLU A 262 -5.41 -0.07 -8.12
CA GLU A 262 -4.21 0.62 -8.59
C GLU A 262 -4.19 2.04 -8.00
N TYR A 263 -3.08 2.42 -7.36
CA TYR A 263 -2.92 3.72 -6.73
C TYR A 263 -1.64 4.44 -7.18
N VAL A 264 -1.64 5.77 -7.06
CA VAL A 264 -0.43 6.59 -7.01
C VAL A 264 -0.23 7.07 -5.59
N LEU A 265 0.95 6.86 -5.03
CA LEU A 265 1.36 7.48 -3.76
C LEU A 265 2.31 8.64 -4.07
N ASP A 266 1.92 9.84 -3.69
CA ASP A 266 2.75 11.04 -3.76
C ASP A 266 3.24 11.47 -2.37
N ILE A 267 4.42 12.08 -2.32
CA ILE A 267 4.88 12.89 -1.20
C ILE A 267 5.29 14.30 -1.66
N TRP A 268 4.72 15.32 -1.03
CA TRP A 268 4.97 16.72 -1.34
C TRP A 268 5.39 17.49 -0.09
N LEU A 269 6.10 18.60 -0.26
CA LEU A 269 6.40 19.50 0.85
C LEU A 269 5.17 20.38 1.13
N SER A 270 4.79 20.53 2.40
CA SER A 270 3.74 21.49 2.74
C SER A 270 4.21 22.91 2.38
N GLY A 271 3.37 23.67 1.70
CA GLY A 271 3.73 24.98 1.16
C GLY A 271 4.26 25.01 -0.28
N ASP A 272 4.49 23.88 -0.93
CA ASP A 272 4.87 23.76 -2.35
C ASP A 272 3.63 23.87 -3.26
N PHE A 273 2.97 25.02 -3.21
CA PHE A 273 1.68 25.29 -3.83
C PHE A 273 1.68 25.27 -5.37
N ASN A 274 2.84 25.10 -6.01
CA ASN A 274 2.93 24.94 -7.46
C ASN A 274 3.47 23.55 -7.89
N LEU A 275 3.72 22.66 -6.94
CA LEU A 275 4.21 21.29 -7.14
C LEU A 275 5.53 21.22 -7.94
N ASP A 276 6.43 22.18 -7.76
CA ASP A 276 7.75 22.18 -8.41
C ASP A 276 8.87 21.56 -7.55
N GLY A 277 8.49 21.07 -6.36
CA GLY A 277 9.37 20.43 -5.38
C GLY A 277 10.15 21.42 -4.54
N SER A 278 9.90 22.73 -4.63
CA SER A 278 10.61 23.75 -3.86
C SER A 278 9.63 24.74 -3.24
N VAL A 279 9.70 24.92 -1.93
CA VAL A 279 8.89 25.92 -1.23
C VAL A 279 9.58 27.28 -1.32
N ASP A 280 9.18 28.12 -2.29
CA ASP A 280 9.84 29.37 -2.60
C ASP A 280 8.88 30.57 -2.86
N LEU A 281 9.35 31.62 -3.53
CA LEU A 281 8.55 32.81 -3.79
C LEU A 281 7.45 32.60 -4.85
N ALA A 282 7.57 31.57 -5.69
CA ALA A 282 6.54 31.19 -6.65
C ALA A 282 5.29 30.70 -5.91
N ASP A 283 5.43 29.86 -4.89
CA ASP A 283 4.30 29.38 -4.07
C ASP A 283 3.61 30.52 -3.33
N TYR A 284 4.40 31.47 -2.81
CA TYR A 284 3.83 32.67 -2.20
C TYR A 284 2.92 33.43 -3.16
N THR A 285 3.24 33.46 -4.46
CA THR A 285 2.38 34.12 -5.44
C THR A 285 1.09 33.34 -5.69
N VAL A 286 1.15 32.00 -5.70
CA VAL A 286 -0.05 31.14 -5.76
C VAL A 286 -0.96 31.44 -4.57
N TRP A 287 -0.45 31.32 -3.34
CA TRP A 287 -1.21 31.63 -2.13
C TRP A 287 -1.81 33.04 -2.15
N ARG A 288 -1.00 34.04 -2.54
CA ARG A 288 -1.45 35.43 -2.51
C ARG A 288 -2.58 35.70 -3.51
N ASP A 289 -2.53 35.08 -4.69
CA ASP A 289 -3.52 35.28 -5.74
C ASP A 289 -4.84 34.58 -5.42
N HIS A 290 -4.81 33.54 -4.58
CA HIS A 290 -5.96 32.74 -4.16
C HIS A 290 -6.48 33.06 -2.74
N LEU A 291 -5.87 34.01 -2.03
CA LEU A 291 -6.26 34.37 -0.67
C LEU A 291 -7.75 34.74 -0.54
N GLY A 292 -8.48 33.95 0.23
CA GLY A 292 -9.92 34.09 0.47
C GLY A 292 -10.81 33.17 -0.37
N ASP A 293 -10.22 32.28 -1.18
CA ASP A 293 -10.95 31.20 -1.84
C ASP A 293 -11.58 30.24 -0.80
N GLU A 294 -12.76 29.70 -1.11
CA GLU A 294 -13.54 28.87 -0.17
C GLU A 294 -13.01 27.42 -0.05
N THR A 295 -12.19 26.98 -1.01
CA THR A 295 -11.52 25.67 -1.04
C THR A 295 -10.02 25.87 -1.17
N ASP A 296 -9.23 24.87 -0.77
CA ASP A 296 -7.75 24.92 -0.83
C ASP A 296 -7.19 24.25 -2.12
N ASP A 297 -8.06 23.97 -3.10
CA ASP A 297 -7.70 23.31 -4.36
C ASP A 297 -6.60 24.06 -5.13
N ALA A 298 -6.59 25.39 -5.02
CA ALA A 298 -5.61 26.24 -5.69
C ALA A 298 -4.20 26.15 -5.08
N LEU A 299 -4.08 25.60 -3.87
CA LEU A 299 -2.80 25.31 -3.21
C LEU A 299 -2.46 23.82 -3.26
N ASP A 300 -3.16 23.05 -4.11
CA ASP A 300 -3.05 21.59 -4.20
C ASP A 300 -3.28 20.87 -2.85
N ASN A 301 -4.04 21.50 -1.94
CA ASN A 301 -4.26 21.05 -0.56
C ASN A 301 -2.96 20.81 0.24
N LEU A 302 -1.92 21.60 -0.05
CA LEU A 302 -0.63 21.59 0.66
C LEU A 302 -0.54 22.68 1.76
N GLY A 303 -1.67 23.31 2.07
CA GLY A 303 -1.83 24.31 3.13
C GLY A 303 -1.91 23.70 4.53
N ASP A 304 -2.76 24.28 5.38
CA ASP A 304 -2.95 23.85 6.77
C ASP A 304 -3.86 22.61 6.94
N GLY A 305 -4.46 22.14 5.84
CA GLY A 305 -5.37 20.99 5.83
C GLY A 305 -6.82 21.35 6.18
N GLU A 306 -7.14 22.64 6.34
CA GLU A 306 -8.50 23.13 6.54
C GLU A 306 -9.10 23.66 5.22
N PRO A 307 -10.43 23.69 5.06
CA PRO A 307 -11.06 24.22 3.86
C PRO A 307 -10.81 25.72 3.66
N GLY A 308 -10.26 26.07 2.51
CA GLY A 308 -10.16 27.45 2.01
C GLY A 308 -8.78 28.06 2.18
N VAL A 309 -8.47 29.06 1.35
CA VAL A 309 -7.16 29.71 1.36
C VAL A 309 -7.14 30.85 2.37
N THR A 310 -6.43 30.67 3.48
CA THR A 310 -6.39 31.56 4.63
C THR A 310 -4.98 32.06 4.97
N ILE A 311 -4.84 32.72 6.12
CA ILE A 311 -3.54 33.17 6.62
C ILE A 311 -2.75 32.04 7.29
N ASP A 312 -3.42 30.95 7.64
CA ASP A 312 -2.80 29.81 8.32
C ASP A 312 -2.00 28.97 7.30
N ASP A 313 -2.43 28.88 6.04
CA ASP A 313 -1.64 28.31 4.92
C ASP A 313 -0.33 29.09 4.68
N TYR A 314 -0.36 30.41 4.84
CA TYR A 314 0.85 31.21 4.77
C TYR A 314 1.83 30.89 5.91
N ALA A 315 1.33 30.50 7.09
CA ALA A 315 2.20 30.06 8.17
C ALA A 315 2.89 28.73 7.81
N ILE A 316 2.18 27.82 7.11
CA ILE A 316 2.75 26.58 6.57
C ILE A 316 3.83 26.86 5.54
N TRP A 317 3.53 27.67 4.51
CA TRP A 317 4.54 28.09 3.52
C TRP A 317 5.77 28.71 4.18
N LYS A 318 5.55 29.60 5.15
CA LYS A 318 6.65 30.29 5.84
C LYS A 318 7.50 29.35 6.69
N ALA A 319 6.90 28.32 7.28
CA ALA A 319 7.62 27.32 8.07
C ALA A 319 8.54 26.47 7.19
N ASN A 320 8.13 26.22 5.94
CA ASN A 320 8.84 25.38 4.98
C ASN A 320 9.69 26.14 3.96
N PHE A 321 9.66 27.48 3.97
CA PHE A 321 10.37 28.30 2.98
C PHE A 321 11.85 27.94 2.85
N GLY A 322 12.25 27.58 1.63
CA GLY A 322 13.60 27.14 1.26
C GLY A 322 13.82 25.64 1.36
N ALA A 323 12.82 24.85 1.79
CA ALA A 323 12.82 23.40 1.65
C ALA A 323 12.66 23.04 0.17
N SER A 324 13.42 22.04 -0.28
CA SER A 324 13.36 21.56 -1.66
C SER A 324 13.67 20.08 -1.74
N ILE A 325 12.89 19.35 -2.52
CA ILE A 325 13.19 17.99 -2.97
C ILE A 325 14.18 18.10 -4.13
N ALA A 326 15.35 17.48 -3.99
CA ALA A 326 16.37 17.51 -5.02
C ALA A 326 16.00 16.54 -6.15
N PHE A 327 15.15 16.98 -7.09
CA PHE A 327 14.91 16.23 -8.31
C PHE A 327 16.22 16.00 -9.06
N PRO A 328 16.49 14.80 -9.59
CA PRO A 328 17.57 14.60 -10.53
C PRO A 328 17.38 15.62 -11.65
N GLU A 329 18.35 16.51 -11.87
CA GLU A 329 18.31 17.44 -13.00
C GLU A 329 18.05 16.61 -14.27
N GLU A 330 16.85 16.69 -14.84
CA GLU A 330 16.66 16.29 -16.23
C GLU A 330 17.75 17.00 -17.01
N LEU A 331 18.61 16.23 -17.68
CA LEU A 331 19.77 16.70 -18.43
C LEU A 331 19.52 18.09 -19.01
N SER A 332 20.04 19.10 -18.31
CA SER A 332 19.69 20.49 -18.51
C SER A 332 19.78 20.83 -20.00
N GLN A 333 18.65 21.29 -20.56
CA GLN A 333 18.54 22.02 -21.81
C GLN A 333 19.60 21.70 -22.87
N ALA A 334 19.23 20.88 -23.86
CA ALA A 334 19.87 20.99 -25.17
C ALA A 334 19.86 22.48 -25.57
N SER A 335 21.05 23.07 -25.65
CA SER A 335 21.26 24.47 -25.99
C SER A 335 20.32 24.87 -27.13
N VAL A 336 19.33 25.72 -26.84
CA VAL A 336 18.43 26.26 -27.86
C VAL A 336 19.33 26.90 -28.91
N PRO A 337 19.35 26.42 -30.17
CA PRO A 337 20.14 27.06 -31.20
C PRO A 337 19.62 28.48 -31.33
N GLU A 338 20.48 29.48 -31.12
CA GLU A 338 20.08 30.87 -31.26
C GLU A 338 19.38 31.05 -32.62
N PRO A 339 18.21 31.71 -32.67
CA PRO A 339 17.48 31.89 -33.91
C PRO A 339 18.40 32.57 -34.93
N THR A 340 18.18 32.24 -36.19
CA THR A 340 18.88 32.65 -37.42
C THR A 340 19.00 34.17 -37.67
N SER A 341 18.97 35.01 -36.64
CA SER A 341 19.22 36.45 -36.64
C SER A 341 20.51 36.82 -37.35
N LEU A 342 21.61 36.06 -37.18
CA LEU A 342 22.86 36.28 -37.92
C LEU A 342 22.72 35.96 -39.42
N ALA A 343 21.94 34.95 -39.78
CA ALA A 343 21.66 34.60 -41.17
C ALA A 343 20.75 35.64 -41.84
N LEU A 344 19.75 36.17 -41.12
CA LEU A 344 18.90 37.27 -41.57
C LEU A 344 19.69 38.58 -41.72
N LEU A 345 20.62 38.86 -40.80
CA LEU A 345 21.49 40.04 -40.88
C LEU A 345 22.44 39.95 -42.10
N LEU A 346 22.98 38.76 -42.39
CA LEU A 346 23.82 38.52 -43.57
C LEU A 346 23.02 38.59 -44.88
N LEU A 347 21.79 38.08 -44.93
CA LEU A 347 20.91 38.19 -46.10
C LEU A 347 20.47 39.65 -46.34
N ALA A 348 20.19 40.42 -45.29
CA ALA A 348 19.90 41.84 -45.38
C ALA A 348 21.10 42.65 -45.90
N ALA A 349 22.31 42.31 -45.45
CA ALA A 349 23.54 42.96 -45.92
C ALA A 349 23.81 42.68 -47.41
N VAL A 350 23.54 41.47 -47.90
CA VAL A 350 23.69 41.11 -49.33
C VAL A 350 22.63 41.81 -50.22
N GLY A 351 21.41 42.01 -49.72
CA GLY A 351 20.36 42.77 -50.41
C GLY A 351 20.66 44.27 -50.57
N LEU A 352 21.35 44.88 -49.60
CA LEU A 352 21.76 46.29 -49.66
C LEU A 352 22.92 46.55 -50.64
N VAL A 353 23.79 45.56 -50.86
CA VAL A 353 24.93 45.69 -51.80
C VAL A 353 24.49 45.54 -53.25
N THR A 354 23.43 44.77 -53.54
CA THR A 354 22.92 44.56 -54.90
C THR A 354 22.06 45.73 -55.41
N THR A 355 21.41 46.48 -54.52
CA THR A 355 20.62 47.67 -54.86
C THR A 355 21.47 48.93 -55.11
N CYS A 356 22.72 48.97 -54.64
CA CYS A 356 23.64 50.08 -54.91
C CYS A 356 24.36 50.00 -56.28
N ARG A 357 24.19 48.91 -57.06
CA ARG A 357 24.87 48.73 -58.37
C ARG A 357 23.99 49.01 -59.60
N HIS A 358 22.73 49.43 -59.40
CA HIS A 358 21.89 49.95 -60.49
C HIS A 358 21.41 51.38 -60.17
N ARG A 359 22.30 52.34 -60.40
CA ARG A 359 21.94 53.74 -60.70
C ARG A 359 22.86 54.27 -61.78
#